data_AF-A0AAJ7J1X5-F1
#
_entry.id   AF-A0AAJ7J1X5-F1
#
_cell.length_a   1.000
_cell.length_b   1.000
_cell.length_c   1.000
_cell.angle_alpha   90.00
_cell.angle_beta   90.00
_cell.angle_gamma   90.00
#
_symmetry.space_group_name_H-M   'P 1'
#
loop_
_entity.id
_entity.type
_entity.pdbx_description
1 polymer ?
#
loop_
_entity_poly.entity_id
_entity_poly.type
_entity_poly.pdbx_seq_one_letter_code
_entity_poly.pdbx_strand_id
1 'polypeptide(L)'
;MGQTVGYMPNTWDGLLAERDRVLHWSGEVLSKVADNINQEDSWLIEYNNESIDKKIDSWMESNQARVDRFFSKHPDLPDTYKAATAFKLAQIRELIRLKMRNNYSRSYKDMRKFTRMVDRLGERQRKIHGKIQNLESMYDWDVKKFQTKFGPLRVKTFKNLRIGEKMMFQDQRLKTRFAKRVCHIDHKNMTECTKYVDKWIKIMEKPTLK
;
A
#
# COMPACT_ATOMS: atom_id res chain seq x y z
N MET A 1 27.44 2.64 5.24
CA MET A 1 28.72 3.27 4.83
C MET A 1 28.42 4.27 3.72
N GLY A 2 28.70 5.55 3.92
CA GLY A 2 28.41 6.58 2.91
C GLY A 2 29.44 6.54 1.79
N GLN A 3 29.05 6.06 0.61
CA GLN A 3 29.89 6.17 -0.59
C GLN A 3 30.09 7.66 -0.90
N THR A 4 31.32 8.16 -0.85
CA THR A 4 31.67 9.49 -1.37
C THR A 4 31.93 9.36 -2.86
N VAL A 5 31.43 10.30 -3.66
CA VAL A 5 31.74 10.34 -5.10
C VAL A 5 33.24 10.65 -5.23
N GLY A 6 34.04 9.65 -5.61
CA GLY A 6 35.49 9.79 -5.75
C GLY A 6 35.90 10.73 -6.89
N TYR A 7 37.20 11.02 -7.01
CA TYR A 7 37.74 11.83 -8.10
C TYR A 7 37.30 11.29 -9.48
N MET A 8 37.09 12.19 -10.46
CA MET A 8 36.72 11.79 -11.82
C MET A 8 37.96 11.28 -12.56
N PRO A 9 37.98 10.06 -13.10
CA PRO A 9 39.12 9.55 -13.86
C PRO A 9 39.45 10.45 -15.07
N ASN A 10 40.73 10.56 -15.40
CA ASN A 10 41.24 11.39 -16.50
C ASN A 10 41.72 10.57 -17.72
N THR A 11 41.72 9.24 -17.61
CA THR A 11 42.00 8.32 -18.72
C THR A 11 40.69 7.77 -19.29
N TRP A 12 40.71 7.40 -20.57
CA TRP A 12 39.54 6.81 -21.23
C TRP A 12 39.09 5.51 -20.55
N ASP A 13 40.01 4.57 -20.32
CA ASP A 13 39.71 3.31 -19.64
C ASP A 13 39.17 3.51 -18.22
N GLY A 14 39.72 4.49 -17.49
CA GLY A 14 39.22 4.86 -16.17
C GLY A 14 37.80 5.42 -16.22
N LEU A 15 37.47 6.21 -17.24
CA LEU A 15 36.12 6.74 -17.45
C LEU A 15 35.11 5.65 -17.79
N LEU A 16 35.50 4.65 -18.59
CA LEU A 16 34.66 3.49 -18.90
C LEU A 16 34.40 2.64 -17.64
N ALA A 17 35.44 2.37 -16.84
CA ALA A 17 35.28 1.65 -15.58
C ALA A 17 34.36 2.40 -14.59
N GLU A 18 34.51 3.72 -14.46
CA GLU A 18 33.61 4.50 -13.59
C GLU A 18 32.20 4.61 -14.18
N ARG A 19 32.04 4.65 -15.51
CA ARG A 19 30.73 4.55 -16.17
C ARG A 19 30.02 3.26 -15.78
N ASP A 20 30.70 2.13 -15.86
CA ASP A 20 30.13 0.82 -15.53
C ASP A 20 29.74 0.73 -14.06
N ARG A 21 30.56 1.30 -13.17
CA ARG A 21 30.22 1.44 -11.76
C ARG A 21 28.96 2.29 -11.53
N VAL A 22 28.84 3.42 -12.23
CA VAL A 22 27.66 4.27 -12.12
C VAL A 22 26.43 3.60 -12.75
N LEU A 23 26.59 2.83 -13.82
CA LEU A 23 25.53 2.00 -14.40
C LEU A 23 25.05 0.94 -13.42
N HIS A 24 25.96 0.32 -12.68
CA HIS A 24 25.61 -0.61 -11.61
C HIS A 24 24.74 0.06 -10.53
N TRP A 25 25.17 1.21 -9.99
CA TRP A 25 24.35 1.98 -9.03
C TRP A 25 23.00 2.43 -9.61
N SER A 26 23.01 2.80 -10.89
CA SER A 26 21.79 3.14 -11.61
C SER A 26 20.83 1.95 -11.67
N GLY A 27 21.35 0.75 -11.92
CA GLY A 27 20.61 -0.50 -11.85
C GLY A 27 20.07 -0.81 -10.47
N GLU A 28 20.85 -0.62 -9.40
CA GLU A 28 20.38 -0.81 -8.02
C GLU A 28 19.17 0.07 -7.68
N VAL A 29 19.18 1.34 -8.11
CA VAL A 29 18.04 2.25 -7.90
C VAL A 29 16.80 1.72 -8.63
N LEU A 30 16.96 1.25 -9.87
CA LEU A 30 15.85 0.71 -10.65
C LEU A 30 15.30 -0.58 -10.04
N SER A 31 16.17 -1.48 -9.57
CA SER A 31 15.76 -2.69 -8.86
C SER A 31 14.94 -2.35 -7.62
N LYS A 32 15.44 -1.45 -6.77
CA LYS A 32 14.73 -1.01 -5.55
C LYS A 32 13.36 -0.41 -5.85
N VAL A 33 13.23 0.33 -6.96
CA VAL A 33 11.94 0.87 -7.41
C VAL A 33 11.00 -0.27 -7.83
N ALA A 34 11.49 -1.22 -8.63
CA ALA A 34 10.70 -2.37 -9.06
C ALA A 34 10.25 -3.25 -7.88
N ASP A 35 11.16 -3.51 -6.94
CA ASP A 35 10.88 -4.27 -5.73
C ASP A 35 9.80 -3.59 -4.88
N ASN A 36 9.85 -2.26 -4.76
CA ASN A 36 8.83 -1.51 -4.02
C ASN A 36 7.43 -1.66 -4.64
N ILE A 37 7.33 -1.58 -5.98
CA ILE A 37 6.06 -1.76 -6.70
C ILE A 37 5.51 -3.17 -6.45
N ASN A 38 6.33 -4.21 -6.64
CA ASN A 38 5.91 -5.60 -6.46
C ASN A 38 5.48 -5.90 -5.00
N GLN A 39 6.23 -5.37 -4.03
CA GLN A 39 5.90 -5.53 -2.62
C GLN A 39 4.63 -4.77 -2.21
N GLU A 40 4.38 -3.60 -2.81
CA GLU A 40 3.15 -2.86 -2.55
C GLU A 40 1.92 -3.61 -3.07
N ASP A 41 1.96 -4.11 -4.30
CA ASP A 41 0.85 -4.88 -4.87
C ASP A 41 0.52 -6.10 -4.01
N SER A 42 1.55 -6.85 -3.59
CA SER A 42 1.40 -8.00 -2.70
C SER A 42 0.81 -7.63 -1.34
N TRP A 43 1.29 -6.54 -0.75
CA TRP A 43 0.82 -6.06 0.55
C TRP A 43 -0.64 -5.57 0.51
N LEU A 44 -1.09 -5.02 -0.62
CA LEU A 44 -2.46 -4.52 -0.76
C LEU A 44 -3.51 -5.62 -0.89
N ILE A 45 -3.11 -6.83 -1.28
CA ILE A 45 -4.02 -7.99 -1.34
C ILE A 45 -4.65 -8.23 0.04
N GLU A 46 -3.88 -8.06 1.13
CA GLU A 46 -4.38 -8.24 2.50
C GLU A 46 -5.46 -7.22 2.90
N TYR A 47 -5.58 -6.10 2.18
CA TYR A 47 -6.50 -4.99 2.46
C TYR A 47 -7.47 -4.71 1.32
N ASN A 48 -7.62 -5.65 0.39
CA ASN A 48 -8.52 -5.54 -0.75
C ASN A 48 -10.00 -5.68 -0.32
N ASN A 49 -10.91 -5.49 -1.27
CA ASN A 49 -12.35 -5.60 -0.99
C ASN A 49 -12.74 -7.01 -0.50
N GLU A 50 -12.09 -8.05 -1.00
CA GLU A 50 -12.38 -9.43 -0.59
C GLU A 50 -11.99 -9.70 0.87
N SER A 51 -10.84 -9.17 1.32
CA SER A 51 -10.41 -9.30 2.72
C SER A 51 -11.33 -8.53 3.65
N ILE A 52 -11.78 -7.34 3.24
CA ILE A 52 -12.80 -6.56 3.95
C ILE A 52 -14.10 -7.36 4.06
N ASP A 53 -14.56 -7.94 2.95
CA ASP A 53 -15.81 -8.69 2.93
C ASP A 53 -15.73 -9.92 3.84
N LYS A 54 -14.65 -10.69 3.79
CA LYS A 54 -14.42 -11.83 4.70
C LYS A 54 -14.45 -11.44 6.18
N LYS A 55 -13.85 -10.30 6.54
CA LYS A 55 -13.89 -9.80 7.93
C LYS A 55 -15.31 -9.47 8.36
N ILE A 56 -16.06 -8.77 7.51
CA ILE A 56 -17.44 -8.39 7.81
C ILE A 56 -18.32 -9.62 7.92
N ASP A 57 -18.12 -10.60 7.05
CA ASP A 57 -18.89 -11.84 7.06
C ASP A 57 -18.69 -12.61 8.37
N SER A 58 -17.45 -12.72 8.85
CA SER A 58 -17.15 -13.28 10.17
C SER A 58 -17.83 -12.53 11.33
N TRP A 59 -17.90 -11.20 11.25
CA TRP A 59 -18.63 -10.39 12.24
C TRP A 59 -20.15 -10.61 12.16
N MET A 60 -20.68 -10.75 10.96
CA MET A 60 -22.10 -11.02 10.73
C MET A 60 -22.48 -12.43 11.21
N GLU A 61 -21.66 -13.45 10.96
CA GLU A 61 -21.85 -14.81 11.48
C GLU A 61 -21.88 -14.84 13.01
N SER A 62 -20.93 -14.14 13.65
CA SER A 62 -20.89 -14.01 15.11
C SER A 62 -22.17 -13.36 15.67
N ASN A 63 -22.73 -12.40 14.94
CA ASN A 63 -23.98 -11.74 15.31
C ASN A 63 -25.23 -12.59 14.95
N GLN A 64 -25.17 -13.37 13.88
CA GLN A 64 -26.23 -14.31 13.49
C GLN A 64 -26.46 -15.33 14.60
N ALA A 65 -25.39 -15.90 15.17
CA ALA A 65 -25.50 -16.81 16.31
C ALA A 65 -26.16 -16.20 17.56
N ARG A 66 -26.22 -14.87 17.68
CA ARG A 66 -26.92 -14.16 18.76
C ARG A 66 -28.40 -13.97 18.43
N VAL A 67 -28.70 -13.68 17.17
CA VAL A 67 -30.06 -13.58 16.63
C VAL A 67 -30.75 -14.95 16.65
N ASP A 68 -30.06 -16.02 16.27
CA ASP A 68 -30.58 -17.39 16.31
C ASP A 68 -30.95 -17.78 17.74
N ARG A 69 -30.08 -17.44 18.72
CA ARG A 69 -30.37 -17.63 20.15
C ARG A 69 -31.60 -16.86 20.62
N PHE A 70 -31.89 -15.69 20.04
CA PHE A 70 -33.13 -14.96 20.33
C PHE A 70 -34.34 -15.71 19.78
N PHE A 71 -34.31 -16.16 18.52
CA PHE A 71 -35.42 -16.92 17.94
C PHE A 71 -35.64 -18.27 18.61
N SER A 72 -34.59 -18.98 19.05
CA SER A 72 -34.73 -20.22 19.82
C SER A 72 -35.47 -20.02 21.15
N LYS A 73 -35.40 -18.83 21.76
CA LYS A 73 -36.13 -18.49 22.99
C LYS A 73 -37.58 -18.07 22.74
N HIS A 74 -37.92 -17.75 21.50
CA HIS A 74 -39.22 -17.25 21.09
C HIS A 74 -39.73 -18.03 19.87
N PRO A 75 -40.01 -19.34 20.01
CA PRO A 75 -40.40 -20.21 18.90
C PRO A 75 -41.74 -19.80 18.26
N ASP A 76 -42.61 -19.12 19.02
CA ASP A 76 -43.94 -18.71 18.58
C ASP A 76 -43.94 -17.42 17.73
N LEU A 77 -42.77 -16.82 17.49
CA LEU A 77 -42.65 -15.63 16.64
C LEU A 77 -43.02 -15.95 15.18
N PRO A 78 -43.84 -15.12 14.53
CA PRO A 78 -44.18 -15.30 13.11
C PRO A 78 -42.95 -15.30 12.21
N ASP A 79 -42.96 -16.10 11.14
CA ASP A 79 -41.86 -16.16 10.18
C ASP A 79 -41.57 -14.82 9.48
N THR A 80 -42.54 -13.90 9.47
CA THR A 80 -42.34 -12.52 9.00
C THR A 80 -41.28 -11.77 9.81
N TYR A 81 -41.10 -12.08 11.10
CA TYR A 81 -40.02 -11.51 11.93
C TYR A 81 -38.64 -12.05 11.53
N LYS A 82 -38.54 -13.33 11.14
CA LYS A 82 -37.30 -13.91 10.64
C LYS A 82 -36.90 -13.25 9.32
N ALA A 83 -37.85 -13.10 8.39
CA ALA A 83 -37.62 -12.43 7.11
C ALA A 83 -37.21 -10.95 7.29
N ALA A 84 -37.90 -10.21 8.16
CA ALA A 84 -37.57 -8.82 8.47
C ALA A 84 -36.16 -8.69 9.10
N THR A 85 -35.79 -9.65 9.96
CA THR A 85 -34.47 -9.69 10.59
C THR A 85 -33.37 -9.98 9.58
N ALA A 86 -33.55 -10.98 8.71
CA ALA A 86 -32.60 -11.27 7.64
C ALA A 86 -32.39 -10.05 6.73
N PHE A 87 -33.46 -9.36 6.35
CA PHE A 87 -33.38 -8.12 5.57
C PHE A 87 -32.62 -7.02 6.32
N LYS A 88 -32.85 -6.85 7.63
CA LYS A 88 -32.17 -5.83 8.42
C LYS A 88 -30.68 -6.13 8.61
N LEU A 89 -30.32 -7.38 8.84
CA LEU A 89 -28.93 -7.83 8.92
C LEU A 89 -28.21 -7.62 7.59
N ALA A 90 -28.85 -7.87 6.45
CA ALA A 90 -28.30 -7.57 5.13
C ALA A 90 -28.03 -6.06 4.95
N GLN A 91 -28.94 -5.18 5.38
CA GLN A 91 -28.69 -3.73 5.36
C GLN A 91 -27.49 -3.32 6.23
N ILE A 92 -27.39 -3.89 7.44
CA ILE A 92 -26.27 -3.61 8.35
C ILE A 92 -24.95 -4.06 7.70
N ARG A 93 -24.92 -5.25 7.10
CA ARG A 93 -23.76 -5.77 6.37
C ARG A 93 -23.29 -4.80 5.30
N GLU A 94 -24.20 -4.36 4.41
CA GLU A 94 -23.85 -3.42 3.33
C GLU A 94 -23.41 -2.05 3.84
N LEU A 95 -24.05 -1.52 4.88
CA LEU A 95 -23.66 -0.25 5.48
C LEU A 95 -22.24 -0.31 6.05
N ILE A 96 -21.92 -1.37 6.80
CA ILE A 96 -20.59 -1.56 7.37
C ILE A 96 -19.56 -1.78 6.25
N ARG A 97 -19.90 -2.54 5.21
CA ARG A 97 -19.06 -2.77 4.03
C ARG A 97 -18.67 -1.48 3.32
N LEU A 98 -19.64 -0.64 2.98
CA LEU A 98 -19.38 0.65 2.35
C LEU A 98 -18.53 1.55 3.24
N LYS A 99 -18.83 1.58 4.54
CA LYS A 99 -18.08 2.38 5.52
C LYS A 99 -16.62 1.92 5.64
N MET A 100 -16.39 0.62 5.72
CA MET A 100 -15.07 0.02 5.86
C MET A 100 -14.20 0.27 4.63
N ARG A 101 -14.75 0.04 3.43
CA ARG A 101 -14.07 0.32 2.15
C ARG A 101 -13.67 1.80 2.04
N ASN A 102 -14.57 2.71 2.41
CA ASN A 102 -14.29 4.14 2.42
C ASN A 102 -13.18 4.51 3.42
N ASN A 103 -13.19 3.94 4.61
CA ASN A 103 -12.17 4.19 5.63
C ASN A 103 -10.79 3.67 5.21
N TYR A 104 -10.72 2.48 4.60
CA TYR A 104 -9.49 1.89 4.07
C TYR A 104 -8.93 2.74 2.91
N SER A 105 -9.78 3.08 1.94
CA SER A 105 -9.39 3.93 0.80
C SER A 105 -8.81 5.29 1.23
N ARG A 106 -9.42 5.92 2.25
CA ARG A 106 -8.89 7.16 2.83
C ARG A 106 -7.54 6.96 3.51
N SER A 107 -7.38 5.85 4.24
CA SER A 107 -6.14 5.53 4.94
C SER A 107 -4.98 5.24 3.97
N TYR A 108 -5.29 4.74 2.77
CA TYR A 108 -4.32 4.44 1.72
C TYR A 108 -3.79 5.69 0.98
N LYS A 109 -4.35 6.88 1.22
CA LYS A 109 -3.97 8.12 0.52
C LYS A 109 -2.48 8.46 0.65
N ASP A 110 -1.93 8.31 1.85
CA ASP A 110 -0.50 8.61 2.12
C ASP A 110 0.41 7.66 1.35
N MET A 111 0.02 6.39 1.27
CA MET A 111 0.78 5.35 0.60
C MET A 111 0.75 5.51 -0.91
N ARG A 112 -0.42 5.78 -1.51
CA ARG A 112 -0.53 6.16 -2.94
C ARG A 112 0.34 7.35 -3.31
N LYS A 113 0.43 8.35 -2.42
CA LYS A 113 1.29 9.52 -2.65
C LYS A 113 2.77 9.08 -2.67
N PHE A 114 3.14 8.16 -1.79
CA PHE A 114 4.48 7.59 -1.72
C PHE A 114 4.84 6.76 -2.95
N THR A 115 3.97 5.85 -3.40
CA THR A 115 4.14 5.07 -4.64
C THR A 115 4.45 5.98 -5.83
N ARG A 116 3.66 7.04 -6.01
CA ARG A 116 3.90 8.02 -7.09
C ARG A 116 5.25 8.71 -6.99
N MET A 117 5.80 8.91 -5.79
CA MET A 117 7.14 9.46 -5.62
C MET A 117 8.22 8.44 -6.02
N VAL A 118 8.00 7.16 -5.71
CA VAL A 118 8.87 6.04 -6.11
C VAL A 118 8.84 5.88 -7.63
N ASP A 119 7.67 5.91 -8.27
CA ASP A 119 7.52 5.87 -9.72
C ASP A 119 8.29 6.99 -10.42
N ARG A 120 8.16 8.23 -9.91
CA ARG A 120 8.90 9.40 -10.41
C ARG A 120 10.41 9.27 -10.20
N LEU A 121 10.86 8.58 -9.15
CA LEU A 121 12.28 8.26 -8.98
C LEU A 121 12.72 7.29 -10.07
N GLY A 122 11.96 6.21 -10.30
CA GLY A 122 12.23 5.24 -11.36
C GLY A 122 12.26 5.85 -12.75
N GLU A 123 11.29 6.69 -13.10
CA GLU A 123 11.24 7.37 -14.40
C GLU A 123 12.48 8.26 -14.63
N ARG A 124 12.84 9.05 -13.62
CA ARG A 124 14.06 9.89 -13.67
C ARG A 124 15.31 9.03 -13.80
N GLN A 125 15.39 7.93 -13.05
CA GLN A 125 16.54 7.05 -13.10
C GLN A 125 16.66 6.34 -14.45
N ARG A 126 15.56 5.87 -15.05
CA ARG A 126 15.57 5.27 -16.40
C ARG A 126 16.13 6.23 -17.45
N LYS A 127 15.73 7.50 -17.40
CA LYS A 127 16.28 8.55 -18.29
C LYS A 127 17.78 8.78 -18.07
N ILE A 128 18.26 8.73 -16.83
CA ILE A 128 19.69 8.87 -16.51
C ILE A 128 20.46 7.63 -16.97
N HIS A 129 19.93 6.43 -16.70
CA HIS A 129 20.51 5.15 -17.07
C HIS A 129 20.76 5.08 -18.58
N GLY A 130 19.72 5.32 -19.39
CA GLY A 130 19.86 5.31 -20.85
C GLY A 130 20.83 6.38 -21.38
N LYS A 131 20.87 7.55 -20.75
CA LYS A 131 21.88 8.58 -21.10
C LYS A 131 23.29 8.10 -20.84
N ILE A 132 23.55 7.41 -19.73
CA ILE A 132 24.88 6.90 -19.38
C ILE A 132 25.29 5.77 -20.35
N GLN A 133 24.38 4.86 -20.69
CA GLN A 133 24.63 3.80 -21.67
C GLN A 133 25.08 4.35 -23.03
N ASN A 134 24.45 5.43 -23.49
CA ASN A 134 24.74 6.02 -24.80
C ASN A 134 25.99 6.91 -24.81
N LEU A 135 26.63 7.19 -23.67
CA LEU A 135 27.76 8.13 -23.63
C LEU A 135 28.99 7.64 -24.40
N GLU A 136 29.29 6.34 -24.36
CA GLU A 136 30.44 5.79 -25.08
C GLU A 136 30.27 5.97 -26.59
N SER A 137 29.14 5.51 -27.13
CA SER A 137 28.80 5.62 -28.55
C SER A 137 28.72 7.06 -29.09
N MET A 138 28.60 8.06 -28.23
CA MET A 138 28.42 9.47 -28.63
C MET A 138 29.71 10.29 -28.65
N TYR A 139 30.77 9.84 -27.96
CA TYR A 139 31.95 10.67 -27.68
C TYR A 139 33.28 9.94 -27.92
N ASP A 140 33.32 8.93 -28.80
CA ASP A 140 34.51 8.17 -29.25
C ASP A 140 35.87 8.80 -28.85
N TRP A 141 36.46 8.32 -27.75
CA TRP A 141 37.77 8.72 -27.24
C TRP A 141 37.95 10.20 -26.80
N ASP A 142 36.91 11.04 -26.88
CA ASP A 142 36.92 12.42 -26.40
C ASP A 142 36.71 12.50 -24.88
N VAL A 143 37.81 12.31 -24.15
CA VAL A 143 37.89 12.33 -22.68
C VAL A 143 37.22 13.58 -22.07
N LYS A 144 37.50 14.78 -22.61
CA LYS A 144 37.00 16.04 -22.03
C LYS A 144 35.49 16.19 -22.19
N LYS A 145 34.96 15.89 -23.38
CA LYS A 145 33.50 15.95 -23.59
C LYS A 145 32.78 14.86 -22.82
N PHE A 146 33.34 13.66 -22.76
CA PHE A 146 32.80 12.56 -21.96
C PHE A 146 32.67 12.96 -20.49
N GLN A 147 33.74 13.45 -19.87
CA GLN A 147 33.74 13.92 -18.47
C GLN A 147 32.66 14.98 -18.21
N THR A 148 32.56 15.96 -19.11
CA THR A 148 31.63 17.09 -18.98
C THR A 148 30.17 16.62 -18.97
N LYS A 149 29.84 15.59 -19.76
CA LYS A 149 28.49 15.03 -19.82
C LYS A 149 28.24 13.97 -18.75
N PHE A 150 29.25 13.17 -18.43
CA PHE A 150 29.16 12.08 -17.46
C PHE A 150 29.09 12.56 -16.00
N GLY A 151 29.89 13.57 -15.63
CA GLY A 151 29.95 14.10 -14.25
C GLY A 151 28.58 14.44 -13.66
N PRO A 152 27.73 15.24 -14.35
CA PRO A 152 26.38 15.54 -13.87
C PRO A 152 25.49 14.30 -13.73
N LEU A 153 25.62 13.30 -14.62
CA LEU A 153 24.83 12.07 -14.57
C LEU A 153 25.24 11.17 -13.41
N ARG A 154 26.54 11.09 -13.13
CA ARG A 154 27.12 10.41 -11.97
C ARG A 154 26.59 10.99 -10.66
N VAL A 155 26.65 12.31 -10.50
CA VAL A 155 26.13 12.99 -9.29
C VAL A 155 24.62 12.78 -9.12
N LYS A 156 23.85 12.83 -10.21
CA LYS A 156 22.40 12.58 -10.17
C LYS A 156 22.07 11.13 -9.79
N THR A 157 22.79 10.15 -10.34
CA THR A 157 22.63 8.73 -9.99
C THR A 157 22.90 8.51 -8.51
N PHE A 158 24.02 9.05 -8.01
CA PHE A 158 24.36 8.95 -6.60
C PHE A 158 23.32 9.61 -5.67
N LYS A 159 22.81 10.79 -6.05
CA LYS A 159 21.71 11.44 -5.33
C LYS A 159 20.45 10.57 -5.31
N ASN A 160 20.10 9.94 -6.43
CA ASN A 160 18.95 9.06 -6.53
C ASN A 160 19.11 7.79 -5.70
N LEU A 161 20.33 7.24 -5.61
CA LEU A 161 20.66 6.11 -4.73
C LEU A 161 20.35 6.42 -3.27
N ARG A 162 20.83 7.57 -2.78
CA ARG A 162 20.54 8.04 -1.41
C ARG A 162 19.06 8.32 -1.17
N ILE A 163 18.34 8.80 -2.19
CA ILE A 163 16.88 8.99 -2.09
C ILE A 163 16.18 7.63 -1.99
N GLY A 164 16.57 6.66 -2.81
CA GLY A 164 16.03 5.29 -2.77
C GLY A 164 16.19 4.63 -1.40
N GLU A 165 17.36 4.74 -0.78
CA GLU A 165 17.60 4.23 0.58
C GLU A 165 16.65 4.88 1.61
N LYS A 166 16.51 6.21 1.57
CA LYS A 166 15.58 6.91 2.46
C LYS A 166 14.12 6.51 2.23
N MET A 167 13.75 6.28 0.98
CA MET A 167 12.42 5.82 0.60
C MET A 167 12.11 4.45 1.21
N MET A 168 13.06 3.50 1.25
CA MET A 168 12.83 2.20 1.90
C MET A 168 12.42 2.34 3.38
N PHE A 169 13.11 3.18 4.14
CA PHE A 169 12.73 3.42 5.54
C PHE A 169 11.37 4.12 5.67
N GLN A 170 11.06 5.04 4.76
CA GLN A 170 9.78 5.73 4.73
C GLN A 170 8.64 4.77 4.40
N ASP A 171 8.83 3.85 3.43
CA ASP A 171 7.89 2.82 3.05
C ASP A 171 7.50 1.95 4.26
N GLN A 172 8.51 1.42 4.97
CA GLN A 172 8.29 0.59 6.16
C GLN A 172 7.50 1.34 7.25
N ARG A 173 7.83 2.61 7.49
CA ARG A 173 7.11 3.45 8.46
C ARG A 173 5.67 3.70 8.03
N LEU A 174 5.41 3.92 6.74
CA LEU A 174 4.07 4.14 6.20
C LEU A 174 3.22 2.88 6.33
N LYS A 175 3.74 1.71 5.93
CA LYS A 175 3.08 0.40 6.07
C LYS A 175 2.73 0.11 7.53
N THR A 176 3.68 0.34 8.45
CA THR A 176 3.44 0.17 9.89
C THR A 176 2.34 1.10 10.40
N ARG A 177 2.37 2.37 10.00
CA ARG A 177 1.35 3.36 10.40
C ARG A 177 -0.02 3.04 9.80
N PHE A 178 -0.06 2.49 8.59
CA PHE A 178 -1.29 2.03 7.96
C PHE A 178 -1.88 0.84 8.70
N ALA A 179 -1.08 -0.20 8.99
CA ALA A 179 -1.55 -1.38 9.73
C ALA A 179 -2.18 -1.00 11.08
N LYS A 180 -1.55 -0.07 11.82
CA LYS A 180 -2.12 0.47 13.07
C LYS A 180 -3.45 1.19 12.84
N ARG A 181 -3.56 2.00 11.78
CA ARG A 181 -4.82 2.70 11.42
C ARG A 181 -5.92 1.70 11.05
N VAL A 182 -5.59 0.67 10.28
CA VAL A 182 -6.53 -0.40 9.91
C VAL A 182 -7.04 -1.12 11.14
N CYS A 183 -6.17 -1.53 12.07
CA CYS A 183 -6.59 -2.17 13.32
C CYS A 183 -7.60 -1.31 14.09
N HIS A 184 -7.36 0.01 14.18
CA HIS A 184 -8.31 0.93 14.82
C HIS A 184 -9.64 1.05 14.06
N ILE A 185 -9.59 1.09 12.72
CA ILE A 185 -10.80 1.12 11.87
C ILE A 185 -11.61 -0.16 12.06
N ASP A 186 -10.95 -1.32 12.06
CA ASP A 186 -11.56 -2.64 12.21
C ASP A 186 -12.29 -2.72 13.55
N HIS A 187 -11.60 -2.38 14.65
CA HIS A 187 -12.20 -2.38 15.98
C HIS A 187 -13.41 -1.43 16.08
N LYS A 188 -13.30 -0.23 15.51
CA LYS A 188 -14.39 0.76 15.51
C LYS A 188 -15.61 0.26 14.73
N ASN A 189 -15.41 -0.26 13.52
CA ASN A 189 -16.49 -0.76 12.67
C ASN A 189 -17.12 -2.04 13.24
N MET A 190 -16.33 -2.95 13.82
CA MET A 190 -16.82 -4.14 14.51
C MET A 190 -17.74 -3.75 15.67
N THR A 191 -17.29 -2.82 16.52
CA THR A 191 -18.08 -2.34 17.67
C THR A 191 -19.39 -1.70 17.21
N GLU A 192 -19.37 -0.96 16.10
CA GLU A 192 -20.55 -0.33 15.52
C GLU A 192 -21.52 -1.35 14.91
N CYS A 193 -21.00 -2.37 14.23
CA CYS A 193 -21.77 -3.51 13.74
C CYS A 193 -22.52 -4.20 14.89
N THR A 194 -21.83 -4.54 15.97
CA THR A 194 -22.43 -5.13 17.18
C THR A 194 -23.51 -4.22 17.76
N LYS A 195 -23.27 -2.90 17.85
CA LYS A 195 -24.27 -1.94 18.34
C LYS A 195 -25.54 -1.89 17.49
N TYR A 196 -25.41 -1.98 16.16
CA TYR A 196 -26.59 -2.00 15.27
C TYR A 196 -27.41 -3.27 15.46
N VAL A 197 -26.74 -4.42 15.61
CA VAL A 197 -27.41 -5.70 15.89
C VAL A 197 -28.08 -5.68 17.27
N ASP A 198 -27.39 -5.19 18.30
CA ASP A 198 -27.94 -5.06 19.66
C ASP A 198 -29.21 -4.20 19.68
N LYS A 199 -29.17 -3.08 18.95
CA LYS A 199 -30.33 -2.20 18.81
C LYS A 199 -31.49 -2.93 18.13
N TRP A 200 -31.21 -3.77 17.14
CA TRP A 200 -32.24 -4.57 16.47
C TRP A 200 -32.83 -5.64 17.40
N ILE A 201 -31.99 -6.40 18.11
CA ILE A 201 -32.44 -7.40 19.10
C ILE A 201 -33.36 -6.74 20.14
N LYS A 202 -32.97 -5.59 20.70
CA LYS A 202 -33.81 -4.84 21.65
C LYS A 202 -35.14 -4.37 21.06
N ILE A 203 -35.19 -4.08 19.76
CA ILE A 203 -36.45 -3.72 19.08
C ILE A 203 -37.34 -4.96 18.95
N MET A 204 -36.77 -6.13 18.71
CA MET A 204 -37.52 -7.40 18.65
C MET A 204 -38.02 -7.86 20.02
N GLU A 205 -37.28 -7.60 21.11
CA GLU A 205 -37.67 -7.96 22.48
C GLU A 205 -38.89 -7.15 23.00
N LYS A 206 -39.10 -5.92 22.52
CA LYS A 206 -40.20 -5.05 22.97
C LYS A 206 -41.61 -5.63 22.69
N PRO A 207 -41.92 -6.11 21.48
CA PRO A 207 -43.23 -6.71 21.18
C PRO A 207 -43.43 -8.10 21.81
N THR A 208 -42.37 -8.83 22.17
CA THR A 208 -42.47 -10.17 22.80
C THR A 208 -42.71 -10.14 24.31
N LEU A 209 -42.68 -8.95 24.93
CA LEU A 209 -42.95 -8.74 26.36
C LEU A 209 -44.43 -8.36 26.65
N LYS A 210 -45.28 -8.37 25.62
CA LYS A 210 -46.73 -8.18 25.74
C LYS A 210 -47.42 -9.52 25.49
#